data_AF-A0A397EW51-F1
#
_entry.id   AF-A0A397EW51-F1
#
_cell.length_a   1.000
_cell.length_b   1.000
_cell.length_c   1.000
_cell.angle_alpha   90.00
_cell.angle_beta   90.00
_cell.angle_gamma   90.00
#
_symmetry.space_group_name_H-M   'P 1'
#
loop_
_entity.id
_entity.type
_entity.pdbx_description
1 polymer ?
#
loop_
_entity_poly.entity_id
_entity_poly.type
_entity_poly.pdbx_seq_one_letter_code
_entity_poly.pdbx_strand_id
1 'polypeptide(L)' 'VEAMFKLRYKSALASRFDSKNNYGKRVAYVMLATELSVVMQREFTAKQVQDKVRST' A
#
# COMPACT_ATOMS: atom_id res chain seq x y z
N VAL A 1 -10.17 0.62 -5.72
CA VAL A 1 -8.97 0.81 -6.61
C VAL A 1 -8.45 2.24 -6.52
N GLU A 2 -9.31 3.26 -6.58
CA GLU A 2 -8.90 4.68 -6.56
C GLU A 2 -8.16 5.10 -5.28
N ALA A 3 -8.61 4.68 -4.10
CA ALA A 3 -7.91 4.96 -2.82
C ALA A 3 -6.50 4.35 -2.78
N MET A 4 -6.35 3.12 -3.27
CA MET A 4 -5.08 2.41 -3.35
C MET A 4 -4.10 3.09 -4.32
N PHE A 5 -4.62 3.65 -5.42
CA PHE A 5 -3.85 4.44 -6.39
C PHE A 5 -3.40 5.79 -5.82
N LYS A 6 -4.30 6.51 -5.12
CA LYS A 6 -3.95 7.77 -4.44
C LYS A 6 -2.87 7.54 -3.38
N LEU A 7 -2.99 6.49 -2.59
CA LEU A 7 -2.02 6.19 -1.53
C LEU A 7 -0.68 5.68 -2.07
N ARG A 8 -0.68 4.93 -3.19
CA ARG A 8 0.56 4.45 -3.82
C ARG A 8 1.31 5.53 -4.61
N TYR A 9 0.62 6.45 -5.27
CA TYR A 9 1.26 7.38 -6.22
C TYR A 9 1.18 8.86 -5.80
N LYS A 10 0.27 9.25 -4.90
CA LYS A 10 0.07 10.64 -4.46
C LYS A 10 0.37 10.90 -2.99
N SER A 11 0.72 9.88 -2.20
CA SER A 11 1.12 10.06 -0.81
C SER A 11 2.65 10.13 -0.66
N ALA A 12 3.12 10.66 0.47
CA ALA A 12 4.53 10.64 0.86
C ALA A 12 5.14 9.22 0.92
N LEU A 13 4.31 8.16 0.88
CA LEU A 13 4.72 6.75 0.80
C LEU A 13 5.10 6.30 -0.61
N ALA A 14 4.79 7.07 -1.66
CA ALA A 14 5.11 6.74 -3.05
C ALA A 14 6.60 6.45 -3.23
N SER A 15 7.46 7.32 -2.69
CA SER A 15 8.93 7.15 -2.73
C SER A 15 9.42 5.91 -1.97
N ARG A 16 8.66 5.42 -0.97
CA ARG A 16 9.01 4.22 -0.21
C ARG A 16 8.72 2.94 -0.98
N PHE A 17 7.75 2.96 -1.89
CA PHE A 17 7.47 1.82 -2.75
C PHE A 17 8.53 1.60 -3.83
N ASP A 18 9.19 2.67 -4.28
CA ASP A 18 10.30 2.63 -5.24
C ASP A 18 11.67 2.42 -4.59
N SER A 19 11.74 2.45 -3.26
CA SER A 19 12.99 2.23 -2.52
C SER A 19 13.60 0.86 -2.82
N LYS A 20 14.91 0.77 -3.06
CA LYS A 20 15.62 -0.53 -3.19
C LYS A 20 15.65 -1.34 -1.88
N ASN A 21 15.24 -0.75 -0.75
CA ASN A 21 15.20 -1.43 0.53
C ASN A 21 13.89 -2.23 0.70
N ASN A 22 14.01 -3.55 0.84
CA ASN A 22 12.89 -4.46 1.06
C ASN A 22 12.12 -4.15 2.36
N TYR A 23 12.80 -3.66 3.41
CA TYR A 23 12.16 -3.24 4.65
C TYR A 23 11.25 -2.03 4.43
N GLY A 24 11.74 -1.01 3.70
CA GLY A 24 10.98 0.19 3.36
C GLY A 24 9.72 -0.13 2.56
N LYS A 25 9.83 -1.05 1.58
CA LYS A 25 8.69 -1.54 0.82
C LYS A 25 7.65 -2.23 1.71
N ARG A 26 8.10 -3.11 2.61
CA ARG A 26 7.19 -3.84 3.52
C ARG A 26 6.43 -2.89 4.44
N VAL A 27 7.10 -1.90 5.02
CA VAL A 27 6.46 -0.87 5.85
C VAL A 27 5.44 -0.06 5.03
N ALA A 28 5.77 0.31 3.79
CA ALA A 28 4.84 1.03 2.93
C ALA A 28 3.58 0.21 2.60
N TYR A 29 3.71 -1.10 2.35
CA TYR A 29 2.55 -1.98 2.14
C TYR A 29 1.71 -2.16 3.40
N VAL A 30 2.33 -2.20 4.58
CA VAL A 30 1.60 -2.26 5.87
C VAL A 30 0.79 -0.98 6.07
N MET A 31 1.41 0.19 5.92
CA MET A 31 0.71 1.48 6.05
C MET A 31 -0.44 1.61 5.05
N LEU A 32 -0.19 1.24 3.79
CA LEU A 32 -1.22 1.25 2.75
C LEU A 32 -2.40 0.32 3.08
N ALA A 33 -2.13 -0.85 3.67
CA ALA A 33 -3.19 -1.77 4.09
C ALA A 33 -4.00 -1.20 5.26
N THR A 34 -3.34 -0.59 6.25
CA THR A 34 -4.01 0.07 7.37
C THR A 34 -4.91 1.21 6.90
N GLU A 35 -4.41 2.10 6.05
CA GLU A 35 -5.20 3.20 5.50
C GLU A 35 -6.37 2.70 4.65
N LEU A 36 -6.12 1.70 3.79
CA LEU A 36 -7.16 1.08 2.98
C LEU A 36 -8.24 0.46 3.88
N SER A 37 -7.85 -0.13 5.01
CA SER A 37 -8.80 -0.71 5.95
C SER A 37 -9.71 0.28 6.62
N VAL A 38 -9.17 1.42 7.03
CA VAL A 38 -9.95 2.51 7.62
C VAL A 38 -10.94 3.06 6.59
N VAL A 39 -10.47 3.34 5.36
CA VAL A 39 -11.29 3.92 4.30
C VAL A 39 -12.40 2.99 3.84
N MET A 40 -12.10 1.71 3.71
CA MET A 40 -13.06 0.71 3.21
C MET A 40 -13.87 0.06 4.34
N GLN A 41 -13.66 0.47 5.60
CA GLN A 41 -14.26 -0.14 6.80
C GLN A 41 -14.12 -1.68 6.81
N ARG A 42 -13.00 -2.19 6.28
CA ARG A 42 -12.76 -3.61 6.05
C ARG A 42 -11.30 -3.94 6.28
N GLU A 43 -11.03 -5.01 7.02
CA GLU A 43 -9.65 -5.41 7.28
C GLU A 43 -8.95 -5.91 5.99
N PHE A 44 -7.77 -5.34 5.72
CA PHE A 44 -6.89 -5.65 4.62
C PHE A 44 -5.50 -5.91 5.18
N THR A 45 -4.89 -6.98 4.72
CA THR A 45 -3.51 -7.30 5.07
C THR A 45 -2.55 -6.69 4.04
N ALA A 46 -1.34 -6.35 4.48
CA ALA A 46 -0.26 -5.91 3.59
C ALA A 46 -0.03 -6.88 2.42
N LYS A 47 -0.18 -8.18 2.67
CA LYS A 47 -0.07 -9.23 1.66
C LYS A 47 -1.18 -9.13 0.61
N GLN A 48 -2.44 -9.03 1.02
CA GLN A 48 -3.57 -8.86 0.09
C GLN A 48 -3.42 -7.61 -0.79
N VAL A 49 -2.97 -6.50 -0.20
CA VAL A 49 -2.72 -5.26 -0.93
C VAL A 49 -1.55 -5.43 -1.89
N GLN A 50 -0.45 -6.05 -1.44
CA GLN A 50 0.72 -6.30 -2.27
C GLN A 50 0.42 -7.22 -3.45
N ASP A 51 -0.30 -8.32 -3.22
CA ASP A 51 -0.72 -9.27 -4.25
C ASP A 51 -1.62 -8.57 -5.27
N LYS A 52 -2.54 -7.70 -4.81
CA LYS A 52 -3.41 -6.93 -5.69
C LYS A 52 -2.66 -5.86 -6.51
N VAL A 53 -1.65 -5.20 -5.94
CA VAL A 53 -0.78 -4.25 -6.69
C VAL A 53 0.05 -4.97 -7.75
N ARG A 54 0.56 -6.17 -7.45
CA ARG A 54 1.41 -6.94 -8.39
C ARG A 54 0.63 -7.61 -9.52
N SER A 55 -0.66 -7.85 -9.31
CA SER A 55 -1.55 -8.51 -10.27
C SER A 55 -2.16 -7.56 -11.32
N THR A 56 -1.89 -6.26 -11.22
CA THR A 56 -2.34 -5.20 -12.16
C THR A 56 -1.15 -4.50 -12.75
#